data_AF-A0A3L7UBY0-F1
#
_entry.id   AF-A0A3L7UBY0-F1
#
_cell.length_a   1.000
_cell.length_b   1.000
_cell.length_c   1.000
_cell.angle_alpha   90.00
_cell.angle_beta   90.00
_cell.angle_gamma   90.00
#
_symmetry.space_group_name_H-M   'P 1'
#
loop_
_entity.id
_entity.type
_entity.pdbx_description
1 polymer ?
#
loop_
_entity_poly.entity_id
_entity_poly.type
_entity_poly.pdbx_seq_one_letter_code
_entity_poly.pdbx_strand_id
1 'polypeptide(L)'
;MPNLRLSSQSESSNSEPTEWCHLSDEELLDVRMNQLHVRIEGTVLESRIERLYSELEARNLRFRPHFWLSDEWFSPDGVPGIAIPFYLAHPRLARLENHMMLEIEGASEGACMRILRHETGHTIETAYRLYRRRKWQDIFGKRSQPYPEYYQPKPYSRNFVHHLDMWYAQSHPCEDFAETFAVWMKPRSRWKTQYEGWPAMKKLLFVDELMHEIGTTRPQLNSKQHLYPLKSLRKTLRQHYTDRRAHYGIEACNFNDSELRKLFSDSPDHARRVPAALFLRQNRAEFRRYLAEWTGQYQYTIDEILSEIIRRCEELDLRLDRPPAQVRRDALVMLTVQVMNYLHNGHHQVAL
;
A
#
# COMPACT_ATOMS: atom_id res chain seq x y z
N MET A 1 28.57 53.79 34.45
CA MET A 1 28.14 54.12 33.08
C MET A 1 28.26 52.85 32.23
N PRO A 2 27.22 52.44 31.50
CA PRO A 2 26.66 51.09 31.64
C PRO A 2 26.59 50.24 30.36
N ASN A 3 26.43 48.93 30.58
CA ASN A 3 25.70 47.92 29.80
C ASN A 3 25.57 48.06 28.27
N LEU A 4 26.17 47.10 27.56
CA LEU A 4 25.60 46.59 26.30
C LEU A 4 25.24 45.12 26.49
N ARG A 5 23.95 44.90 26.80
CA ARG A 5 23.29 43.60 26.67
C ARG A 5 23.25 43.26 25.18
N LEU A 6 23.98 42.21 24.78
CA LEU A 6 23.66 41.48 23.55
C LEU A 6 22.48 40.57 23.89
N SER A 7 21.28 41.03 23.56
CA SER A 7 20.09 40.19 23.50
C SER A 7 20.31 39.11 22.45
N SER A 8 20.63 37.89 22.90
CA SER A 8 20.40 36.69 22.10
C SER A 8 18.89 36.60 21.89
N GLN A 9 18.42 36.94 20.69
CA GLN A 9 17.07 36.61 20.27
C GLN A 9 16.97 35.09 20.32
N SER A 10 16.22 34.61 21.31
CA SER A 10 15.67 33.28 21.34
C SER A 10 14.85 33.10 20.06
N GLU A 11 15.35 32.27 19.14
CA GLU A 11 14.54 31.74 18.05
C GLU A 11 13.33 31.05 18.68
N SER A 12 12.19 31.73 18.62
CA SER A 12 10.92 31.24 19.10
C SER A 12 10.51 30.06 18.22
N SER A 13 10.74 28.85 18.74
CA SER A 13 10.15 27.61 18.29
C SER A 13 8.63 27.69 18.48
N ASN A 14 7.91 28.16 17.46
CA ASN A 14 6.47 28.00 17.38
C ASN A 14 6.15 27.60 15.94
N SER A 15 5.65 26.37 15.76
CA SER A 15 5.29 25.83 14.46
C SER A 15 4.14 26.64 13.86
N GLU A 16 4.46 27.53 12.92
CA GLU A 16 3.43 28.24 12.18
C GLU A 16 2.51 27.25 11.45
N PRO A 17 1.20 27.51 11.43
CA PRO A 17 0.29 26.78 10.57
C PRO A 17 0.68 27.10 9.13
N THR A 18 1.19 26.11 8.40
CA THR A 18 1.52 26.30 7.00
C THR A 18 0.23 26.69 6.26
N GLU A 19 0.22 27.85 5.59
CA GLU A 19 -0.99 28.46 5.00
C GLU A 19 -1.78 27.49 4.10
N TRP A 20 -1.10 26.51 3.50
CA TRP A 20 -1.71 25.48 2.67
C TRP A 20 -2.74 24.60 3.39
N CYS A 21 -2.70 24.53 4.73
CA CYS A 21 -3.65 23.74 5.53
C CYS A 21 -5.11 24.21 5.38
N HIS A 22 -5.30 25.49 5.05
CA HIS A 22 -6.60 26.14 4.90
C HIS A 22 -7.07 26.26 3.45
N LEU A 23 -6.21 25.94 2.49
CA LEU A 23 -6.54 25.97 1.07
C LEU A 23 -7.61 24.93 0.72
N SER A 24 -8.45 25.27 -0.26
CA SER A 24 -9.31 24.30 -0.93
C SER A 24 -8.49 23.19 -1.59
N ASP A 25 -9.12 22.08 -1.99
CA ASP A 25 -8.39 21.02 -2.69
C ASP A 25 -7.76 21.54 -3.99
N GLU A 26 -8.50 22.34 -4.77
CA GLU A 26 -7.99 22.91 -6.02
C GLU A 26 -6.77 23.80 -5.82
N GLU A 27 -6.78 24.68 -4.83
CA GLU A 27 -5.63 25.55 -4.54
C GLU A 27 -4.45 24.75 -3.96
N LEU A 28 -4.74 23.75 -3.12
CA LEU A 28 -3.72 22.90 -2.52
C LEU A 28 -2.97 22.08 -3.59
N LEU A 29 -3.65 21.66 -4.66
CA LEU A 29 -3.02 20.95 -5.77
C LEU A 29 -1.88 21.75 -6.43
N ASP A 30 -1.92 23.08 -6.38
CA ASP A 30 -0.87 23.91 -6.99
C ASP A 30 0.36 24.14 -6.09
N VAL A 31 0.31 23.66 -4.84
CA VAL A 31 1.45 23.70 -3.91
C VAL A 31 2.52 22.67 -4.32
N ARG A 32 3.79 23.08 -4.29
CA ARG A 32 4.91 22.14 -4.52
C ARG A 32 5.11 21.23 -3.32
N MET A 33 5.41 19.95 -3.58
CA MET A 33 5.59 18.96 -2.52
C MET A 33 6.69 19.35 -1.52
N ASN A 34 7.81 19.91 -2.00
CA ASN A 34 8.88 20.40 -1.13
C ASN A 34 8.55 21.66 -0.31
N GLN A 35 7.42 22.33 -0.58
CA GLN A 35 6.92 23.49 0.16
C GLN A 35 5.90 23.10 1.24
N LEU A 36 5.54 21.81 1.36
CA LEU A 36 4.61 21.37 2.40
C LEU A 36 5.20 21.51 3.80
N HIS A 37 6.54 21.38 3.93
CA HIS A 37 7.29 21.51 5.17
C HIS A 37 6.75 20.67 6.35
N VAL A 38 6.07 19.56 6.03
CA VAL A 38 5.63 18.57 7.00
C VAL A 38 6.81 17.76 7.53
N ARG A 39 6.64 17.22 8.74
CA ARG A 39 7.65 16.45 9.45
C ARG A 39 7.00 15.25 10.16
N ILE A 40 7.83 14.29 10.58
CA ILE A 40 7.35 13.09 11.27
C ILE A 40 7.08 13.41 12.74
N GLU A 41 7.95 14.22 13.34
CA GLU A 41 7.95 14.60 14.75
C GLU A 41 6.67 15.36 15.13
N GLY A 42 6.09 14.99 16.27
CA GLY A 42 4.83 15.53 16.78
C GLY A 42 3.58 15.01 16.07
N THR A 43 3.69 13.98 15.23
CA THR A 43 2.55 13.41 14.48
C THR A 43 2.17 12.01 14.96
N VAL A 44 1.02 11.51 14.52
CA VAL A 44 0.63 10.10 14.74
C VAL A 44 1.65 9.12 14.16
N LEU A 45 2.42 9.52 13.14
CA LEU A 45 3.44 8.69 12.51
C LEU A 45 4.63 8.44 13.45
N GLU A 46 5.04 9.45 14.22
CA GLU A 46 6.09 9.31 15.23
C GLU A 46 5.72 8.22 16.24
N SER A 47 4.50 8.26 16.78
CA SER A 47 4.03 7.23 17.74
C SER A 47 4.05 5.81 17.16
N ARG A 48 3.76 5.65 15.85
CA ARG A 48 3.81 4.36 15.14
C ARG A 48 5.26 3.88 14.96
N ILE A 49 6.17 4.79 14.65
CA ILE A 49 7.61 4.50 14.55
C ILE A 49 8.19 4.11 15.91
N GLU A 50 7.83 4.83 16.98
CA GLU A 50 8.23 4.50 18.35
C GLU A 50 7.71 3.13 18.78
N ARG A 51 6.46 2.81 18.41
CA ARG A 51 5.89 1.48 18.61
C ARG A 51 6.71 0.43 17.86
N LEU A 52 7.03 0.63 16.59
CA LEU A 52 7.88 -0.29 15.81
C LEU A 52 9.24 -0.50 16.49
N TYR A 53 9.89 0.56 16.96
CA TYR A 53 11.16 0.44 17.70
C TYR A 53 11.02 -0.37 18.98
N SER A 54 9.91 -0.19 19.71
CA SER A 54 9.61 -1.00 20.89
C SER A 54 9.41 -2.48 20.54
N GLU A 55 8.77 -2.78 19.40
CA GLU A 55 8.59 -4.15 18.90
C GLU A 55 9.92 -4.80 18.46
N LEU A 56 10.82 -4.03 17.83
CA LEU A 56 12.19 -4.45 17.50
C LEU A 56 12.99 -4.77 18.77
N GLU A 57 12.94 -3.89 19.76
CA GLU A 57 13.65 -4.03 21.02
C GLU A 57 13.15 -5.24 21.82
N ALA A 58 11.83 -5.46 21.86
CA ALA A 58 11.24 -6.66 22.47
C ALA A 58 11.67 -7.98 21.78
N ARG A 59 12.21 -7.90 20.56
CA ARG A 59 12.81 -9.01 19.81
C ARG A 59 14.33 -9.06 19.92
N ASN A 60 14.93 -8.27 20.81
CA ASN A 60 16.38 -8.14 20.99
C ASN A 60 17.11 -7.70 19.70
N LEU A 61 16.42 -6.98 18.81
CA LEU A 61 17.03 -6.42 17.60
C LEU A 61 17.51 -5.00 17.90
N ARG A 62 18.83 -4.80 17.86
CA ARG A 62 19.44 -3.46 18.05
C ARG A 62 19.28 -2.55 16.85
N PHE A 63 19.01 -3.13 15.68
CA PHE A 63 18.87 -2.40 14.44
C PHE A 63 17.63 -1.49 14.49
N ARG A 64 17.80 -0.23 14.07
CA ARG A 64 16.72 0.74 13.94
C ARG A 64 16.76 1.35 12.54
N PRO A 65 15.75 1.10 11.67
CA PRO A 65 15.64 1.80 10.40
C PRO A 65 15.59 3.31 10.63
N HIS A 66 16.16 4.11 9.73
CA HIS A 66 15.84 5.54 9.68
C HIS A 66 14.64 5.78 8.76
N PHE A 67 13.94 6.89 8.97
CA PHE A 67 12.71 7.24 8.26
C PHE A 67 12.82 8.62 7.64
N TRP A 68 12.18 8.79 6.48
CA TRP A 68 12.01 10.10 5.86
C TRP A 68 10.68 10.16 5.10
N LEU A 69 10.17 11.38 4.90
CA LEU A 69 8.99 11.58 4.07
C LEU A 69 9.35 11.57 2.59
N SER A 70 8.54 10.90 1.77
CA SER A 70 8.62 10.79 0.31
C SER A 70 7.20 10.86 -0.29
N ASP A 71 7.05 10.58 -1.57
CA ASP A 71 5.76 10.43 -2.25
C ASP A 71 5.08 9.07 -2.09
N GLU A 72 5.82 8.00 -1.75
CA GLU A 72 5.27 6.65 -1.53
C GLU A 72 6.06 5.85 -0.47
N TRP A 73 5.55 4.67 -0.09
CA TRP A 73 6.25 3.72 0.77
C TRP A 73 7.29 2.95 -0.03
N PHE A 74 8.53 2.88 0.45
CA PHE A 74 9.53 1.94 -0.08
C PHE A 74 10.77 1.85 0.82
N SER A 75 11.50 0.74 0.70
CA SER A 75 12.82 0.53 1.29
C SER A 75 13.86 0.40 0.17
N PRO A 76 14.68 1.44 -0.09
CA PRO A 76 15.57 1.45 -1.24
C PRO A 76 16.77 0.52 -1.08
N ASP A 77 17.18 -0.07 -2.20
CA ASP A 77 18.36 -0.92 -2.30
C ASP A 77 19.63 -0.24 -1.76
N GLY A 78 20.32 -0.93 -0.85
CA GLY A 78 21.57 -0.45 -0.25
C GLY A 78 21.40 0.60 0.84
N VAL A 79 20.17 1.04 1.13
CA VAL A 79 19.88 2.02 2.18
C VAL A 79 19.02 1.35 3.27
N PRO A 80 19.54 1.20 4.50
CA PRO A 80 18.81 0.60 5.59
C PRO A 80 17.82 1.59 6.24
N GLY A 81 16.86 2.09 5.47
CA GLY A 81 15.77 2.93 5.98
C GLY A 81 14.54 2.92 5.07
N ILE A 82 13.48 3.58 5.53
CA ILE A 82 12.13 3.48 4.97
C ILE A 82 11.63 4.87 4.58
N ALA A 83 11.23 5.02 3.32
CA ALA A 83 10.48 6.16 2.82
C ALA A 83 9.01 6.04 3.24
N ILE A 84 8.41 7.13 3.72
CA ILE A 84 7.02 7.18 4.16
C ILE A 84 6.27 8.23 3.34
N PRO A 85 5.07 7.95 2.81
CA PRO A 85 4.29 8.94 2.08
C PRO A 85 3.97 10.17 2.92
N PHE A 86 4.20 11.34 2.34
CA PHE A 86 4.00 12.65 2.96
C PHE A 86 2.57 12.88 3.48
N TYR A 87 1.57 12.26 2.84
CA TYR A 87 0.16 12.46 3.22
C TYR A 87 -0.16 11.89 4.62
N LEU A 88 0.65 10.96 5.13
CA LEU A 88 0.49 10.43 6.50
C LEU A 88 0.98 11.39 7.59
N ALA A 89 1.75 12.42 7.22
CA ALA A 89 2.29 13.39 8.17
C ALA A 89 1.27 14.47 8.57
N HIS A 90 0.14 14.62 7.87
CA HIS A 90 -0.83 15.65 8.20
C HIS A 90 -2.29 15.33 7.77
N PRO A 91 -3.32 15.54 8.63
CA PRO A 91 -4.70 15.20 8.32
C PRO A 91 -5.27 15.87 7.06
N ARG A 92 -4.86 17.11 6.74
CA ARG A 92 -5.29 17.82 5.52
C ARG A 92 -4.81 17.11 4.25
N LEU A 93 -3.59 16.57 4.28
CA LEU A 93 -2.98 15.87 3.16
C LEU A 93 -3.57 14.46 3.04
N ALA A 94 -3.83 13.78 4.16
CA ALA A 94 -4.56 12.52 4.17
C ALA A 94 -5.96 12.67 3.54
N ARG A 95 -6.68 13.77 3.82
CA ARG A 95 -7.96 14.05 3.15
C ARG A 95 -7.81 14.25 1.64
N LEU A 96 -6.77 14.98 1.21
CA LEU A 96 -6.49 15.17 -0.21
C LEU A 96 -6.17 13.83 -0.89
N GLU A 97 -5.30 13.01 -0.29
CA GLU A 97 -4.97 11.67 -0.79
C GLU A 97 -6.24 10.83 -0.97
N ASN A 98 -7.15 10.82 0.02
CA ASN A 98 -8.43 10.11 -0.10
C ASN A 98 -9.32 10.65 -1.23
N HIS A 99 -9.35 11.96 -1.47
CA HIS A 99 -10.11 12.53 -2.58
C HIS A 99 -9.47 12.19 -3.93
N MET A 100 -8.14 12.16 -3.99
CA MET A 100 -7.42 11.96 -5.24
C MET A 100 -7.31 10.49 -5.64
N MET A 101 -7.10 9.60 -4.67
CA MET A 101 -6.80 8.18 -4.86
C MET A 101 -7.86 7.23 -4.28
N LEU A 102 -8.92 7.76 -3.63
CA LEU A 102 -10.03 7.01 -3.02
C LEU A 102 -9.63 6.10 -1.85
N GLU A 103 -8.37 6.20 -1.43
CA GLU A 103 -7.82 5.50 -0.28
C GLU A 103 -6.63 6.25 0.29
N ILE A 104 -6.24 5.86 1.50
CA ILE A 104 -5.04 6.36 2.17
C ILE A 104 -4.30 5.13 2.68
N GLU A 105 -3.24 4.74 1.99
CA GLU A 105 -2.46 3.58 2.38
C GLU A 105 -1.80 3.83 3.75
N GLY A 106 -2.01 2.92 4.71
CA GLY A 106 -1.53 3.12 6.08
C GLY A 106 -2.31 4.16 6.90
N ALA A 107 -3.55 4.54 6.52
CA ALA A 107 -4.36 5.46 7.32
C ALA A 107 -4.61 4.96 8.75
N SER A 108 -5.05 3.71 8.90
CA SER A 108 -5.29 3.12 10.22
C SER A 108 -3.98 2.69 10.86
N GLU A 109 -3.95 2.65 12.20
CA GLU A 109 -2.79 2.15 12.95
C GLU A 109 -2.45 0.71 12.53
N GLY A 110 -3.45 -0.15 12.39
CA GLY A 110 -3.26 -1.54 11.97
C GLY A 110 -2.63 -1.65 10.59
N ALA A 111 -3.11 -0.89 9.61
CA ALA A 111 -2.56 -0.87 8.25
C ALA A 111 -1.14 -0.31 8.22
N CYS A 112 -0.89 0.82 8.86
CA CYS A 112 0.44 1.42 8.91
C CYS A 112 1.47 0.49 9.57
N MET A 113 1.09 -0.16 10.68
CA MET A 113 1.94 -1.13 11.34
C MET A 113 2.11 -2.44 10.55
N ARG A 114 1.25 -2.77 9.57
CA ARG A 114 1.52 -3.89 8.65
C ARG A 114 2.65 -3.51 7.70
N ILE A 115 2.54 -2.34 7.07
CA ILE A 115 3.52 -1.82 6.09
C ILE A 115 4.87 -1.59 6.77
N LEU A 116 4.92 -0.87 7.90
CA LEU A 116 6.16 -0.61 8.62
C LEU A 116 6.93 -1.88 8.99
N ARG A 117 6.24 -2.96 9.37
CA ARG A 117 6.88 -4.25 9.67
C ARG A 117 7.42 -4.94 8.42
N HIS A 118 6.67 -4.87 7.32
CA HIS A 118 7.08 -5.39 6.02
C HIS A 118 8.34 -4.65 5.53
N GLU A 119 8.30 -3.32 5.47
CA GLU A 119 9.43 -2.47 5.08
C GLU A 119 10.66 -2.65 5.98
N THR A 120 10.45 -2.89 7.29
CA THR A 120 11.54 -3.21 8.21
C THR A 120 12.22 -4.53 7.84
N GLY A 121 11.48 -5.50 7.28
CA GLY A 121 12.02 -6.73 6.72
C GLY A 121 13.03 -6.45 5.61
N HIS A 122 12.63 -5.70 4.57
CA HIS A 122 13.54 -5.26 3.49
C HIS A 122 14.76 -4.50 4.01
N THR A 123 14.52 -3.62 4.96
CA THR A 123 15.55 -2.79 5.56
C THR A 123 16.58 -3.63 6.34
N ILE A 124 16.16 -4.64 7.11
CA ILE A 124 17.07 -5.58 7.80
C ILE A 124 17.80 -6.48 6.80
N GLU A 125 17.10 -6.97 5.77
CA GLU A 125 17.68 -7.77 4.69
C GLU A 125 18.86 -7.03 4.05
N THR A 126 18.66 -5.75 3.75
CA THR A 126 19.67 -4.84 3.21
C THR A 126 20.78 -4.54 4.23
N ALA A 127 20.44 -4.12 5.45
CA ALA A 127 21.39 -3.71 6.48
C ALA A 127 22.43 -4.81 6.81
N TYR A 128 22.00 -6.07 6.85
CA TYR A 128 22.84 -7.22 7.16
C TYR A 128 23.26 -8.04 5.93
N ARG A 129 22.84 -7.60 4.73
CA ARG A 129 23.09 -8.26 3.45
C ARG A 129 22.68 -9.74 3.47
N LEU A 130 21.53 -10.03 4.10
CA LEU A 130 21.06 -11.40 4.36
C LEU A 130 20.89 -12.21 3.08
N TYR A 131 20.48 -11.55 2.00
CA TYR A 131 20.34 -12.12 0.65
C TYR A 131 21.61 -12.76 0.07
N ARG A 132 22.79 -12.46 0.63
CA ARG A 132 24.07 -13.09 0.23
C ARG A 132 24.29 -14.45 0.87
N ARG A 133 23.59 -14.77 1.95
CA ARG A 133 23.77 -16.01 2.69
C ARG A 133 23.16 -17.17 1.91
N ARG A 134 23.90 -18.28 1.82
CA ARG A 134 23.46 -19.46 1.05
C ARG A 134 22.14 -20.03 1.58
N LYS A 135 22.01 -20.18 2.90
CA LYS A 135 20.78 -20.67 3.56
C LYS A 135 19.57 -19.77 3.29
N TRP A 136 19.77 -18.45 3.17
CA TRP A 136 18.70 -17.53 2.78
C TRP A 136 18.25 -17.80 1.35
N GLN A 137 19.20 -17.95 0.42
CA GLN A 137 18.91 -18.21 -0.99
C GLN A 137 18.22 -19.56 -1.22
N ASP A 138 18.61 -20.59 -0.45
CA ASP A 138 17.99 -21.92 -0.54
C ASP A 138 16.55 -21.94 0.01
N ILE A 139 16.17 -20.96 0.84
CA ILE A 139 14.84 -20.88 1.46
C ILE A 139 13.89 -19.96 0.68
N PHE A 140 14.36 -18.78 0.28
CA PHE A 140 13.54 -17.74 -0.37
C PHE A 140 13.76 -17.66 -1.88
N GLY A 141 14.96 -17.97 -2.35
CA GLY A 141 15.37 -17.78 -3.76
C GLY A 141 16.44 -16.71 -3.91
N LYS A 142 16.72 -16.31 -5.16
CA LYS A 142 17.76 -15.30 -5.43
C LYS A 142 17.14 -13.91 -5.50
N ARG A 143 17.67 -12.96 -4.73
CA ARG A 143 17.31 -11.53 -4.82
C ARG A 143 17.54 -10.93 -6.22
N SER A 144 18.47 -11.48 -7.01
CA SER A 144 18.74 -11.02 -8.38
C SER A 144 17.70 -11.48 -9.40
N GLN A 145 16.63 -12.14 -8.97
CA GLN A 145 15.52 -12.45 -9.87
C GLN A 145 14.87 -11.13 -10.29
N PRO A 146 14.49 -10.99 -11.57
CA PRO A 146 13.70 -9.83 -11.98
C PRO A 146 12.35 -9.90 -11.27
N TYR A 147 11.86 -8.76 -10.79
CA TYR A 147 10.48 -8.66 -10.36
C TYR A 147 9.56 -8.97 -11.55
N PRO A 148 8.53 -9.82 -11.37
CA PRO A 148 7.64 -10.16 -12.45
C PRO A 148 6.79 -8.95 -12.84
N GLU A 149 6.63 -8.70 -14.13
CA GLU A 149 5.67 -7.69 -14.63
C GLU A 149 4.23 -8.05 -14.20
N TYR A 150 3.94 -9.35 -14.11
CA TYR A 150 2.67 -9.91 -13.65
C TYR A 150 2.92 -11.19 -12.86
N TYR A 151 2.29 -11.35 -11.70
CA TYR A 151 2.26 -12.64 -10.99
C TYR A 151 0.82 -13.08 -10.74
N GLN A 152 0.56 -14.36 -10.94
CA GLN A 152 -0.70 -15.00 -10.59
C GLN A 152 -0.51 -15.70 -9.24
N PRO A 153 -1.06 -15.17 -8.14
CA PRO A 153 -0.94 -15.82 -6.85
C PRO A 153 -1.60 -17.18 -6.88
N LYS A 154 -1.07 -18.13 -6.10
CA LYS A 154 -1.70 -19.43 -5.84
C LYS A 154 -2.41 -19.36 -4.48
N PRO A 155 -3.74 -19.14 -4.43
CA PRO A 155 -4.44 -18.78 -3.20
C PRO A 155 -4.32 -19.80 -2.07
N TYR A 156 -4.29 -21.08 -2.45
CA TYR A 156 -4.24 -22.22 -1.53
C TYR A 156 -2.82 -22.68 -1.20
N SER A 157 -1.80 -21.94 -1.66
CA SER A 157 -0.40 -22.30 -1.41
C SER A 157 -0.08 -22.13 0.08
N ARG A 158 0.29 -23.23 0.73
CA ARG A 158 0.77 -23.24 2.12
C ARG A 158 2.27 -22.97 2.25
N ASN A 159 2.94 -22.67 1.14
CA ASN A 159 4.38 -22.40 1.11
C ASN A 159 4.72 -20.98 1.59
N PHE A 160 3.74 -20.10 1.70
CA PHE A 160 3.94 -18.69 1.99
C PHE A 160 3.13 -18.28 3.21
N VAL A 161 3.59 -17.24 3.89
CA VAL A 161 2.80 -16.59 4.93
C VAL A 161 1.79 -15.62 4.29
N HIS A 162 0.81 -15.22 5.07
CA HIS A 162 -0.14 -14.16 4.72
C HIS A 162 0.03 -13.00 5.71
N HIS A 163 0.52 -11.85 5.22
CA HIS A 163 0.65 -10.62 6.03
C HIS A 163 0.06 -9.41 5.33
N LEU A 164 0.61 -9.01 4.19
CA LEU A 164 -0.03 -8.11 3.24
C LEU A 164 -1.03 -8.89 2.36
N ASP A 165 -1.89 -8.15 1.67
CA ASP A 165 -2.96 -8.73 0.86
C ASP A 165 -2.38 -9.37 -0.42
N MET A 166 -3.21 -10.02 -1.23
CA MET A 166 -2.80 -10.61 -2.52
C MET A 166 -1.71 -11.66 -2.54
N TRP A 167 -1.44 -12.31 -1.41
CA TRP A 167 -0.34 -13.27 -1.34
C TRP A 167 0.99 -12.64 -1.78
N TYR A 168 1.23 -11.39 -1.37
CA TYR A 168 2.39 -10.60 -1.78
C TYR A 168 3.72 -11.32 -1.60
N ALA A 169 3.82 -12.21 -0.61
CA ALA A 169 4.95 -13.12 -0.40
C ALA A 169 5.30 -14.00 -1.62
N GLN A 170 4.41 -14.14 -2.61
CA GLN A 170 4.63 -14.93 -3.83
C GLN A 170 5.22 -14.12 -4.99
N SER A 171 5.31 -12.79 -4.88
CA SER A 171 5.72 -11.93 -6.00
C SER A 171 7.23 -11.99 -6.25
N HIS A 172 8.05 -12.03 -5.20
CA HIS A 172 9.51 -12.03 -5.29
C HIS A 172 10.16 -12.61 -4.02
N PRO A 173 11.36 -13.22 -4.08
CA PRO A 173 12.07 -13.71 -2.90
C PRO A 173 12.27 -12.69 -1.77
N CYS A 174 12.46 -11.41 -2.11
CA CYS A 174 12.57 -10.35 -1.11
C CYS A 174 11.22 -10.08 -0.42
N GLU A 175 10.11 -10.11 -1.17
CA GLU A 175 8.77 -9.97 -0.59
C GLU A 175 8.42 -11.15 0.31
N ASP A 176 8.76 -12.38 -0.09
CA ASP A 176 8.58 -13.58 0.73
C ASP A 176 9.31 -13.46 2.07
N PHE A 177 10.54 -12.93 2.06
CA PHE A 177 11.29 -12.66 3.28
C PHE A 177 10.64 -11.55 4.12
N ALA A 178 10.31 -10.40 3.51
CA ALA A 178 9.72 -9.26 4.22
C ALA A 178 8.38 -9.60 4.88
N GLU A 179 7.53 -10.34 4.17
CA GLU A 179 6.26 -10.86 4.68
C GLU A 179 6.49 -11.86 5.83
N THR A 180 7.41 -12.82 5.66
CA THR A 180 7.76 -13.79 6.71
C THR A 180 8.29 -13.09 7.96
N PHE A 181 9.16 -12.09 7.78
CA PHE A 181 9.67 -11.27 8.87
C PHE A 181 8.56 -10.53 9.59
N ALA A 182 7.63 -9.90 8.86
CA ALA A 182 6.53 -9.15 9.47
C ALA A 182 5.58 -10.03 10.29
N VAL A 183 5.25 -11.25 9.80
CA VAL A 183 4.48 -12.25 10.56
C VAL A 183 5.21 -12.70 11.82
N TRP A 184 6.51 -12.98 11.69
CA TRP A 184 7.35 -13.40 12.81
C TRP A 184 7.45 -12.30 13.87
N MET A 185 7.68 -11.05 13.46
CA MET A 185 7.95 -9.90 14.32
C MET A 185 6.74 -9.49 15.15
N LYS A 186 5.54 -9.51 14.55
CA LYS A 186 4.29 -9.02 15.15
C LYS A 186 4.13 -9.48 16.62
N PRO A 187 3.90 -8.57 17.57
CA PRO A 187 3.74 -8.93 18.97
C PRO A 187 2.60 -9.91 19.18
N ARG A 188 2.83 -10.90 20.07
CA ARG A 188 1.85 -11.96 20.39
C ARG A 188 1.38 -12.74 19.15
N SER A 189 2.16 -12.72 18.07
CA SER A 189 1.88 -13.52 16.87
C SER A 189 1.84 -14.99 17.23
N ARG A 190 0.75 -15.66 16.87
CA ARG A 190 0.55 -17.11 17.08
C ARG A 190 1.04 -17.92 15.87
N TRP A 191 2.05 -17.42 15.15
CA TRP A 191 2.53 -18.01 13.90
C TRP A 191 2.89 -19.49 14.03
N LYS A 192 3.41 -19.92 15.19
CA LYS A 192 3.72 -21.33 15.48
C LYS A 192 2.51 -22.25 15.33
N THR A 193 1.36 -21.83 15.86
CA THR A 193 0.10 -22.58 15.75
C THR A 193 -0.60 -22.32 14.42
N GLN A 194 -0.57 -21.07 13.93
CA GLN A 194 -1.25 -20.69 12.68
C GLN A 194 -0.70 -21.42 11.45
N TYR A 195 0.62 -21.61 11.40
CA TYR A 195 1.31 -22.24 10.27
C TYR A 195 1.74 -23.69 10.58
N GLU A 196 1.18 -24.30 11.62
CA GLU A 196 1.50 -25.69 11.97
C GLU A 196 1.18 -26.63 10.80
N GLY A 197 2.14 -27.49 10.44
CA GLY A 197 2.03 -28.39 9.29
C GLY A 197 2.13 -27.70 7.91
N TRP A 198 2.33 -26.39 7.84
CA TRP A 198 2.53 -25.67 6.58
C TRP A 198 4.03 -25.65 6.21
N PRO A 199 4.40 -25.80 4.93
CA PRO A 199 5.79 -25.62 4.51
C PRO A 199 6.37 -24.23 4.83
N ALA A 200 5.54 -23.18 4.89
CA ALA A 200 5.94 -21.84 5.34
C ALA A 200 6.57 -21.82 6.74
N MET A 201 6.27 -22.81 7.60
CA MET A 201 6.88 -22.97 8.91
C MET A 201 8.42 -23.02 8.84
N LYS A 202 8.99 -23.63 7.79
CA LYS A 202 10.44 -23.68 7.59
C LYS A 202 11.04 -22.27 7.46
N LYS A 203 10.35 -21.36 6.78
CA LYS A 203 10.78 -19.96 6.61
C LYS A 203 10.70 -19.21 7.93
N LEU A 204 9.61 -19.37 8.67
CA LEU A 204 9.42 -18.74 9.98
C LEU A 204 10.46 -19.19 11.01
N LEU A 205 10.77 -20.49 11.07
CA LEU A 205 11.82 -21.02 11.93
C LEU A 205 13.21 -20.51 11.53
N PHE A 206 13.47 -20.41 10.22
CA PHE A 206 14.72 -19.82 9.74
C PHE A 206 14.85 -18.34 10.09
N VAL A 207 13.79 -17.55 9.92
CA VAL A 207 13.80 -16.14 10.33
C VAL A 207 14.00 -16.01 11.84
N ASP A 208 13.34 -16.86 12.65
CA ASP A 208 13.54 -16.88 14.10
C ASP A 208 15.01 -17.12 14.47
N GLU A 209 15.64 -18.16 13.94
CA GLU A 209 17.07 -18.47 14.14
C GLU A 209 17.97 -17.32 13.66
N LEU A 210 17.70 -16.80 12.46
CA LEU A 210 18.49 -15.74 11.82
C LEU A 210 18.45 -14.43 12.62
N MET A 211 17.28 -14.06 13.13
CA MET A 211 17.12 -12.83 13.91
C MET A 211 17.81 -12.93 15.27
N HIS A 212 17.82 -14.10 15.91
CA HIS A 212 18.62 -14.34 17.12
C HIS A 212 20.12 -14.23 16.84
N GLU A 213 20.60 -14.75 15.72
CA GLU A 213 22.02 -14.66 15.31
C GLU A 213 22.46 -13.20 15.10
N ILE A 214 21.66 -12.41 14.39
CA ILE A 214 22.05 -11.02 14.06
C ILE A 214 21.71 -10.01 15.15
N GLY A 215 20.88 -10.34 16.14
CA GLY A 215 20.42 -9.41 17.18
C GLY A 215 21.54 -8.74 17.97
N THR A 216 22.66 -9.45 18.19
CA THR A 216 23.86 -8.91 18.86
C THR A 216 24.89 -8.30 17.91
N THR A 217 24.70 -8.48 16.59
CA THR A 217 25.66 -8.09 15.56
C THR A 217 25.33 -6.70 15.00
N ARG A 218 26.36 -5.90 14.69
CA ARG A 218 26.16 -4.59 14.04
C ARG A 218 25.80 -4.78 12.56
N PRO A 219 24.91 -3.92 12.00
CA PRO A 219 24.61 -3.96 10.57
C PRO A 219 25.86 -3.67 9.74
N GLN A 220 25.96 -4.30 8.58
CA GLN A 220 27.09 -4.16 7.64
C GLN A 220 26.94 -2.90 6.78
N LEU A 221 25.71 -2.53 6.43
CA LEU A 221 25.38 -1.28 5.76
C LEU A 221 24.74 -0.33 6.75
N ASN A 222 25.20 0.92 6.74
CA ASN A 222 24.76 1.98 7.64
C ASN A 222 24.49 3.31 6.92
N SER A 223 24.29 3.26 5.59
CA SER A 223 23.97 4.44 4.78
C SER A 223 22.76 5.19 5.37
N LYS A 224 22.87 6.51 5.47
CA LYS A 224 21.79 7.43 5.88
C LYS A 224 21.30 8.29 4.73
N GLN A 225 21.56 7.87 3.50
CA GLN A 225 21.01 8.52 2.32
C GLN A 225 19.49 8.41 2.33
N HIS A 226 18.81 9.48 1.89
CA HIS A 226 17.38 9.46 1.63
C HIS A 226 17.19 9.53 0.11
N LEU A 227 16.52 8.54 -0.46
CA LEU A 227 16.13 8.55 -1.87
C LEU A 227 14.77 9.25 -2.01
N TYR A 228 14.66 10.10 -3.02
CA TYR A 228 13.46 10.90 -3.32
C TYR A 228 12.84 11.63 -2.11
N PRO A 229 13.61 12.20 -1.17
CA PRO A 229 13.02 12.81 0.02
C PRO A 229 12.11 13.97 -0.38
N LEU A 230 11.02 14.18 0.37
CA LEU A 230 9.99 15.20 0.10
C LEU A 230 10.58 16.58 -0.21
N LYS A 231 11.61 16.99 0.53
CA LYS A 231 12.33 18.26 0.33
C LYS A 231 12.98 18.43 -1.05
N SER A 232 13.21 17.32 -1.77
CA SER A 232 13.77 17.29 -3.12
C SER A 232 12.72 17.24 -4.22
N LEU A 233 11.45 16.92 -3.88
CA LEU A 233 10.36 16.78 -4.85
C LEU A 233 9.81 18.15 -5.24
N ARG A 234 10.18 18.63 -6.42
CA ARG A 234 9.80 19.96 -6.94
C ARG A 234 8.45 19.99 -7.67
N LYS A 235 7.87 18.82 -7.97
CA LYS A 235 6.56 18.70 -8.62
C LYS A 235 5.46 19.28 -7.74
N THR A 236 4.41 19.82 -8.36
CA THR A 236 3.19 20.22 -7.63
C THR A 236 2.41 18.98 -7.21
N LEU A 237 1.52 19.13 -6.22
CA LEU A 237 0.58 18.07 -5.87
C LEU A 237 -0.30 17.69 -7.06
N ARG A 238 -0.69 18.65 -7.91
CA ARG A 238 -1.41 18.43 -9.16
C ARG A 238 -0.65 17.49 -10.08
N GLN A 239 0.63 17.78 -10.33
CA GLN A 239 1.48 16.91 -11.16
C GLN A 239 1.62 15.52 -10.54
N HIS A 240 1.90 15.43 -9.24
CA HIS A 240 1.99 14.16 -8.52
C HIS A 240 0.73 13.28 -8.70
N TYR A 241 -0.46 13.84 -8.50
CA TYR A 241 -1.70 13.08 -8.65
C TYR A 241 -2.06 12.81 -10.11
N THR A 242 -1.76 13.71 -11.04
CA THR A 242 -1.91 13.44 -12.48
C THR A 242 -1.04 12.27 -12.90
N ASP A 243 0.24 12.25 -12.50
CA ASP A 243 1.18 11.17 -12.83
C ASP A 243 0.72 9.85 -12.21
N ARG A 244 0.32 9.84 -10.93
CA ARG A 244 -0.19 8.64 -10.25
C ARG A 244 -1.48 8.13 -10.88
N ARG A 245 -2.40 9.01 -11.24
CA ARG A 245 -3.65 8.61 -11.93
C ARG A 245 -3.41 8.15 -13.36
N ALA A 246 -2.43 8.69 -14.06
CA ALA A 246 -2.04 8.16 -15.38
C ALA A 246 -1.40 6.77 -15.26
N HIS A 247 -0.65 6.53 -14.19
CA HIS A 247 0.02 5.26 -13.95
C HIS A 247 -0.93 4.16 -13.46
N TYR A 248 -1.87 4.49 -12.56
CA TYR A 248 -2.83 3.53 -12.00
C TYR A 248 -4.22 3.57 -12.64
N GLY A 249 -4.55 4.58 -13.43
CA GLY A 249 -5.82 4.70 -14.13
C GLY A 249 -5.86 3.86 -15.39
N ILE A 250 -7.05 3.44 -15.79
CA ILE A 250 -7.24 2.54 -16.93
C ILE A 250 -7.19 3.29 -18.28
N GLU A 251 -6.53 2.70 -19.28
CA GLU A 251 -6.81 3.04 -20.68
C GLU A 251 -8.19 2.46 -21.07
N ALA A 252 -8.95 3.18 -21.89
CA ALA A 252 -10.35 2.89 -22.21
C ALA A 252 -10.62 1.38 -22.42
N CYS A 253 -11.46 0.81 -21.55
CA CYS A 253 -11.72 -0.63 -21.53
C CYS A 253 -12.87 -1.00 -22.47
N ASN A 254 -12.61 -1.88 -23.43
CA ASN A 254 -13.68 -2.58 -24.15
C ASN A 254 -14.17 -3.77 -23.32
N PHE A 255 -15.10 -3.52 -22.39
CA PHE A 255 -15.73 -4.60 -21.64
C PHE A 255 -16.55 -5.51 -22.54
N ASN A 256 -16.56 -6.81 -22.22
CA ASN A 256 -17.39 -7.75 -22.92
C ASN A 256 -18.87 -7.61 -22.49
N ASP A 257 -19.62 -6.88 -23.29
CA ASP A 257 -21.08 -6.73 -23.28
C ASP A 257 -21.87 -8.03 -23.01
N SER A 258 -21.38 -9.19 -23.44
CA SER A 258 -22.04 -10.47 -23.20
C SER A 258 -21.98 -10.90 -21.74
N GLU A 259 -20.93 -10.54 -21.01
CA GLU A 259 -20.80 -10.86 -19.57
C GLU A 259 -21.72 -9.96 -18.73
N LEU A 260 -21.89 -8.71 -19.12
CA LEU A 260 -22.88 -7.82 -18.48
C LEU A 260 -24.31 -8.35 -18.66
N ARG A 261 -24.63 -8.90 -19.84
CA ARG A 261 -25.92 -9.52 -20.14
C ARG A 261 -26.15 -10.88 -19.47
N LYS A 262 -25.13 -11.51 -18.90
CA LYS A 262 -25.30 -12.69 -18.03
C LYS A 262 -25.75 -12.30 -16.63
N LEU A 263 -25.41 -11.09 -16.19
CA LEU A 263 -25.73 -10.60 -14.85
C LEU A 263 -27.01 -9.75 -14.83
N PHE A 264 -27.21 -8.95 -15.87
CA PHE A 264 -28.35 -8.06 -16.05
C PHE A 264 -29.06 -8.36 -17.37
N SER A 265 -30.24 -7.77 -17.59
CA SER A 265 -31.04 -8.03 -18.79
C SER A 265 -31.56 -6.75 -19.44
N ASP A 266 -31.57 -6.73 -20.77
CA ASP A 266 -32.22 -5.74 -21.64
C ASP A 266 -33.63 -6.20 -22.10
N SER A 267 -34.15 -7.30 -21.55
CA SER A 267 -35.47 -7.81 -21.92
C SER A 267 -36.59 -6.81 -21.55
N PRO A 268 -37.56 -6.57 -22.46
CA PRO A 268 -38.74 -5.75 -22.17
C PRO A 268 -39.52 -6.20 -20.92
N ASP A 269 -39.49 -7.49 -20.59
CA ASP A 269 -40.14 -8.07 -19.40
C ASP A 269 -39.59 -7.49 -18.08
N HIS A 270 -38.41 -6.87 -18.13
CA HIS A 270 -37.72 -6.29 -16.98
C HIS A 270 -37.65 -4.76 -17.04
N ALA A 271 -38.33 -4.11 -17.99
CA ALA A 271 -38.26 -2.66 -18.19
C ALA A 271 -38.61 -1.82 -16.94
N ARG A 272 -39.50 -2.32 -16.07
CA ARG A 272 -39.91 -1.66 -14.81
C ARG A 272 -39.02 -1.99 -13.61
N ARG A 273 -38.00 -2.83 -13.79
CA ARG A 273 -37.11 -3.24 -12.70
C ARG A 273 -35.99 -2.20 -12.52
N VAL A 274 -35.25 -2.35 -11.42
CA VAL A 274 -34.17 -1.42 -11.08
C VAL A 274 -33.11 -1.41 -12.19
N PRO A 275 -32.69 -0.22 -12.68
CA PRO A 275 -31.57 -0.11 -13.59
C PRO A 275 -30.28 -0.69 -13.01
N ALA A 276 -29.55 -1.47 -13.82
CA ALA A 276 -28.27 -2.07 -13.42
C ALA A 276 -27.27 -1.00 -12.98
N ALA A 277 -27.21 0.11 -13.72
CA ALA A 277 -26.35 1.24 -13.39
C ALA A 277 -26.69 1.88 -12.04
N LEU A 278 -27.98 2.05 -11.72
CA LEU A 278 -28.40 2.55 -10.41
C LEU A 278 -27.98 1.60 -9.30
N PHE A 279 -28.19 0.29 -9.49
CA PHE A 279 -27.77 -0.73 -8.54
C PHE A 279 -26.25 -0.70 -8.30
N LEU A 280 -25.45 -0.64 -9.37
CA LEU A 280 -23.99 -0.57 -9.27
C LEU A 280 -23.52 0.72 -8.58
N ARG A 281 -24.12 1.89 -8.91
CA ARG A 281 -23.83 3.17 -8.23
C ARG A 281 -24.11 3.09 -6.72
N GLN A 282 -25.22 2.47 -6.32
CA GLN A 282 -25.59 2.30 -4.91
C GLN A 282 -24.62 1.40 -4.12
N ASN A 283 -24.03 0.39 -4.76
CA ASN A 283 -23.10 -0.55 -4.11
C ASN A 283 -21.62 -0.23 -4.42
N ARG A 284 -21.33 0.87 -5.13
CA ARG A 284 -20.00 1.20 -5.68
C ARG A 284 -18.89 1.20 -4.65
N ALA A 285 -19.09 1.85 -3.51
CA ALA A 285 -18.07 1.95 -2.45
C ALA A 285 -17.80 0.61 -1.75
N GLU A 286 -18.77 -0.31 -1.72
CA GLU A 286 -18.60 -1.67 -1.19
C GLU A 286 -17.82 -2.52 -2.20
N PHE A 287 -18.25 -2.53 -3.46
CA PHE A 287 -17.58 -3.27 -4.53
C PHE A 287 -16.15 -2.80 -4.73
N ARG A 288 -15.91 -1.48 -4.74
CA ARG A 288 -14.57 -0.92 -4.88
C ARG A 288 -13.62 -1.42 -3.80
N ARG A 289 -14.03 -1.32 -2.52
CA ARG A 289 -13.19 -1.76 -1.39
C ARG A 289 -12.94 -3.27 -1.42
N TYR A 290 -13.98 -4.06 -1.66
CA TYR A 290 -13.87 -5.51 -1.73
C TYR A 290 -12.96 -5.97 -2.88
N LEU A 291 -13.15 -5.40 -4.07
CA LEU A 291 -12.35 -5.73 -5.25
C LEU A 291 -10.92 -5.22 -5.12
N ALA A 292 -10.67 -4.05 -4.53
CA ALA A 292 -9.32 -3.56 -4.27
C ALA A 292 -8.58 -4.47 -3.28
N GLU A 293 -9.24 -4.89 -2.19
CA GLU A 293 -8.67 -5.84 -1.23
C GLU A 293 -8.36 -7.20 -1.87
N TRP A 294 -9.25 -7.68 -2.73
CA TRP A 294 -9.13 -9.00 -3.37
C TRP A 294 -8.27 -9.03 -4.63
N THR A 295 -7.99 -7.87 -5.25
CA THR A 295 -7.12 -7.78 -6.44
C THR A 295 -5.79 -7.07 -6.15
N GLY A 296 -5.65 -6.44 -4.98
CA GLY A 296 -4.50 -5.61 -4.58
C GLY A 296 -4.27 -4.39 -5.47
N GLN A 297 -5.27 -4.03 -6.26
CA GLN A 297 -5.23 -2.84 -7.09
C GLN A 297 -5.66 -1.63 -6.29
N TYR A 298 -5.16 -0.46 -6.69
CA TYR A 298 -5.60 0.80 -6.12
C TYR A 298 -7.11 0.95 -6.25
N GLN A 299 -7.74 1.47 -5.19
CA GLN A 299 -9.18 1.74 -5.21
C GLN A 299 -9.55 2.68 -6.35
N TYR A 300 -8.68 3.62 -6.72
CA TYR A 300 -8.83 4.45 -7.92
C TYR A 300 -8.98 3.62 -9.20
N THR A 301 -8.08 2.65 -9.44
CA THR A 301 -8.13 1.76 -10.61
C THR A 301 -9.45 1.01 -10.69
N ILE A 302 -9.89 0.44 -9.57
CA ILE A 302 -11.15 -0.28 -9.48
C ILE A 302 -12.34 0.64 -9.71
N ASP A 303 -12.29 1.87 -9.18
CA ASP A 303 -13.35 2.87 -9.35
C ASP A 303 -13.51 3.27 -10.82
N GLU A 304 -12.40 3.43 -11.54
CA GLU A 304 -12.41 3.67 -12.99
C GLU A 304 -13.03 2.50 -13.76
N ILE A 305 -12.68 1.26 -13.42
CA ILE A 305 -13.29 0.06 -14.02
C ILE A 305 -14.80 0.04 -13.75
N LEU A 306 -15.21 0.32 -12.51
CA LEU A 306 -16.62 0.40 -12.14
C LEU A 306 -17.35 1.54 -12.85
N SER A 307 -16.71 2.71 -13.08
CA SER A 307 -17.27 3.81 -13.88
C SER A 307 -17.63 3.34 -15.29
N GLU A 308 -16.69 2.66 -15.93
CA GLU A 308 -16.86 2.21 -17.30
C GLU A 308 -17.92 1.11 -17.39
N ILE A 309 -17.95 0.16 -16.45
CA ILE A 309 -19.02 -0.85 -16.37
C ILE A 309 -20.40 -0.20 -16.15
N ILE A 310 -20.49 0.81 -15.29
CA ILE A 310 -21.74 1.54 -15.05
C ILE A 310 -22.19 2.25 -16.33
N ARG A 311 -21.28 2.96 -17.02
CA ARG A 311 -21.56 3.64 -18.29
C ARG A 311 -22.08 2.66 -19.34
N ARG A 312 -21.41 1.51 -19.52
CA ARG A 312 -21.86 0.46 -20.44
C ARG A 312 -23.23 -0.11 -20.07
N CYS A 313 -23.52 -0.31 -18.78
CA CYS A 313 -24.85 -0.74 -18.35
C CYS A 313 -25.95 0.28 -18.66
N GLU A 314 -25.64 1.59 -18.63
CA GLU A 314 -26.56 2.66 -19.02
C GLU A 314 -26.81 2.66 -20.52
N GLU A 315 -25.76 2.55 -21.33
CA GLU A 315 -25.85 2.52 -22.80
C GLU A 315 -26.64 1.33 -23.33
N LEU A 316 -26.54 0.20 -22.64
CA LEU A 316 -27.25 -1.05 -22.98
C LEU A 316 -28.65 -1.15 -22.36
N ASP A 317 -29.07 -0.14 -21.61
CA ASP A 317 -30.33 -0.09 -20.87
C ASP A 317 -30.58 -1.29 -19.94
N LEU A 318 -29.52 -1.85 -19.35
CA LEU A 318 -29.60 -3.08 -18.56
C LEU A 318 -30.39 -2.90 -17.25
N ARG A 319 -31.15 -3.92 -16.87
CA ARG A 319 -32.01 -4.01 -15.69
C ARG A 319 -31.72 -5.25 -14.86
N LEU A 320 -32.09 -5.21 -13.58
CA LEU A 320 -32.04 -6.39 -12.71
C LEU A 320 -33.11 -7.40 -13.13
N ASP A 321 -32.72 -8.64 -13.37
CA ASP A 321 -33.59 -9.79 -13.70
C ASP A 321 -33.94 -10.64 -12.46
N ARG A 322 -33.29 -10.36 -11.32
CA ARG A 322 -33.41 -11.09 -10.04
C ARG A 322 -33.38 -10.13 -8.85
N PRO A 323 -33.73 -10.58 -7.63
CA PRO A 323 -33.70 -9.75 -6.43
C PRO A 323 -32.30 -9.18 -6.13
N PRO A 324 -32.19 -7.93 -5.61
CA PRO A 324 -30.90 -7.25 -5.40
C PRO A 324 -29.87 -8.03 -4.57
N ALA A 325 -30.30 -8.80 -3.56
CA ALA A 325 -29.40 -9.59 -2.72
C ALA A 325 -28.72 -10.74 -3.48
N GLN A 326 -29.42 -11.34 -4.45
CA GLN A 326 -28.85 -12.38 -5.31
C GLN A 326 -27.90 -11.75 -6.33
N VAL A 327 -28.36 -10.70 -7.01
CA VAL A 327 -27.55 -9.96 -7.99
C VAL A 327 -26.27 -9.43 -7.37
N ARG A 328 -26.28 -8.99 -6.11
CA ARG A 328 -25.07 -8.51 -5.40
C ARG A 328 -23.96 -9.56 -5.34
N ARG A 329 -24.29 -10.81 -4.99
CA ARG A 329 -23.31 -11.89 -4.90
C ARG A 329 -22.75 -12.25 -6.27
N ASP A 330 -23.63 -12.38 -7.25
CA ASP A 330 -23.25 -12.72 -8.63
C ASP A 330 -22.43 -11.57 -9.27
N ALA A 331 -22.77 -10.32 -8.94
CA ALA A 331 -22.04 -9.13 -9.35
C ALA A 331 -20.61 -9.13 -8.80
N LEU A 332 -20.42 -9.43 -7.51
CA LEU A 332 -19.08 -9.52 -6.94
C LEU A 332 -18.22 -10.54 -7.69
N VAL A 333 -18.75 -11.73 -7.99
CA VAL A 333 -18.02 -12.77 -8.73
C VAL A 333 -17.70 -12.30 -10.15
N MET A 334 -18.69 -11.78 -10.88
CA MET A 334 -18.51 -11.32 -12.26
C MET A 334 -17.52 -10.14 -12.35
N LEU A 335 -17.70 -9.12 -11.50
CA LEU A 335 -16.81 -7.96 -11.43
C LEU A 335 -15.39 -8.38 -11.07
N THR A 336 -15.22 -9.35 -10.17
CA THR A 336 -13.91 -9.92 -9.86
C THR A 336 -13.25 -10.52 -11.09
N VAL A 337 -13.97 -11.34 -11.86
CA VAL A 337 -13.47 -11.93 -13.10
C VAL A 337 -13.16 -10.86 -14.16
N GLN A 338 -14.02 -9.83 -14.30
CA GLN A 338 -13.80 -8.74 -15.24
C GLN A 338 -12.56 -7.93 -14.90
N VAL A 339 -12.40 -7.55 -13.62
CA VAL A 339 -11.21 -6.84 -13.15
C VAL A 339 -9.98 -7.71 -13.40
N MET A 340 -10.00 -8.99 -13.04
CA MET A 340 -8.86 -9.89 -13.26
C MET A 340 -8.52 -10.08 -14.75
N ASN A 341 -9.52 -10.22 -15.61
CA ASN A 341 -9.31 -10.33 -17.06
C ASN A 341 -8.74 -9.04 -17.63
N TYR A 342 -9.22 -7.88 -17.16
CA TYR A 342 -8.66 -6.59 -17.53
C TYR A 342 -7.19 -6.48 -17.12
N LEU A 343 -6.86 -6.84 -15.87
CA LEU A 343 -5.49 -6.86 -15.38
C LEU A 343 -4.62 -7.85 -16.17
N HIS A 344 -5.16 -9.01 -16.57
CA HIS A 344 -4.43 -10.04 -17.30
C HIS A 344 -4.14 -9.68 -18.77
N ASN A 345 -5.00 -8.88 -19.41
CA ASN A 345 -4.86 -8.49 -20.81
C ASN A 345 -3.80 -7.39 -21.06
N GLY A 346 -2.98 -7.07 -20.05
CA GLY A 346 -1.64 -6.50 -20.28
C GLY A 346 -1.47 -5.00 -20.03
N HIS A 347 -2.26 -4.38 -19.15
CA HIS A 347 -2.20 -2.92 -19.01
C HIS A 347 -1.88 -2.35 -17.62
N HIS A 348 -1.88 -3.12 -16.51
CA HIS A 348 -1.63 -2.52 -15.20
C HIS A 348 -0.74 -3.34 -14.27
N GLN A 349 0.20 -2.60 -13.68
CA GLN A 349 1.21 -3.03 -12.74
C GLN A 349 0.54 -3.39 -11.42
N VAL A 350 0.83 -4.56 -10.85
CA VAL A 350 0.67 -4.70 -9.40
C VAL A 350 1.70 -3.75 -8.80
N ALA A 351 1.25 -2.83 -7.95
CA ALA A 351 2.15 -1.94 -7.23
C ALA A 351 3.20 -2.80 -6.51
N LEU A 352 4.46 -2.60 -6.86
CA LEU A 352 5.61 -3.18 -6.17
C LEU A 352 6.28 -2.10 -5.33
#